data_AF-A0A5C6YC08-F1
#
_entry.id   AF-A0A5C6YC08-F1
#
_cell.length_a   1.000
_cell.length_b   1.000
_cell.length_c   1.000
_cell.angle_alpha   90.00
_cell.angle_beta   90.00
_cell.angle_gamma   90.00
#
_symmetry.space_group_name_H-M   'P 1'
#
loop_
_entity.id
_entity.type
_entity.pdbx_description
1 polymer ?
#
loop_
_entity_poly.entity_id
_entity_poly.type
_entity_poly.pdbx_seq_one_letter_code
_entity_poly.pdbx_strand_id
1 'polypeptide(L)'
;MKTLILILAVGLFFSCEENENLPQSKLTVVTSLESQTGISYSESIGNRNELKNKNGNSYVYHTKFASWLGEDSITEVTIIDGIVISRVYEHFKTNETNGRVEIIDSYSETTSNLGVHEKGAVPITIDALYSTCASDYLTVDVQNNTIIL
;
A
#
# COMPACT_ATOMS: atom_id res chain seq x y z
N MET A 1 -56.20 0.69 -32.84
CA MET A 1 -55.23 0.24 -31.83
C MET A 1 -53.86 0.10 -32.48
N LYS A 2 -52.96 1.07 -32.28
CA LYS A 2 -51.55 0.98 -32.67
C LYS A 2 -50.74 1.22 -31.39
N THR A 3 -50.00 0.20 -31.00
CA THR A 3 -49.30 0.08 -29.72
C THR A 3 -48.13 1.05 -29.68
N LEU A 4 -48.10 1.91 -28.65
CA LEU A 4 -47.01 2.80 -28.32
C LEU A 4 -45.91 1.97 -27.63
N ILE A 5 -44.74 1.84 -28.25
CA ILE A 5 -43.59 1.16 -27.63
C ILE A 5 -42.83 2.20 -26.82
N LEU A 6 -42.97 2.11 -25.49
CA LEU A 6 -42.23 2.91 -24.51
C LEU A 6 -40.84 2.26 -24.34
N ILE A 7 -39.78 2.89 -24.86
CA ILE A 7 -38.40 2.44 -24.64
C ILE A 7 -37.98 2.91 -23.25
N LEU A 8 -37.99 2.00 -22.28
CA LEU A 8 -37.48 2.21 -20.93
C LEU A 8 -35.95 2.18 -21.00
N ALA A 9 -35.32 3.37 -20.89
CA ALA A 9 -33.88 3.50 -20.76
C ALA A 9 -33.44 2.90 -19.41
N VAL A 10 -32.84 1.71 -19.46
CA VAL A 10 -32.17 1.10 -18.32
C VAL A 10 -30.85 1.85 -18.14
N GLY A 11 -30.83 2.79 -17.19
CA GLY A 11 -29.61 3.42 -16.71
C GLY A 11 -28.72 2.38 -16.07
N LEU A 12 -27.64 2.01 -16.77
CA LEU A 12 -26.50 1.33 -16.17
C LEU A 12 -25.83 2.33 -15.22
N PHE A 13 -26.25 2.32 -13.95
CA PHE A 13 -25.41 2.82 -12.88
C PHE A 13 -24.18 1.91 -12.85
N PHE A 14 -23.08 2.37 -13.46
CA PHE A 14 -21.75 1.94 -13.02
C PHE A 14 -21.63 2.39 -11.56
N SER A 15 -22.02 1.52 -10.65
CA SER A 15 -21.63 1.63 -9.25
C SER A 15 -20.11 1.55 -9.26
N CYS A 16 -19.42 2.67 -9.07
CA CYS A 16 -18.08 2.63 -8.53
C CYS A 16 -18.19 1.83 -7.23
N GLU A 17 -17.51 0.69 -7.19
CA GLU A 17 -17.44 -0.15 -6.01
C GLU A 17 -16.63 0.63 -4.97
N GLU A 18 -17.34 1.33 -4.09
CA GLU A 18 -16.76 2.09 -2.98
C GLU A 18 -16.34 1.09 -1.89
N ASN A 19 -15.23 0.38 -2.15
CA ASN A 19 -14.62 -0.52 -1.18
C ASN A 19 -13.53 0.23 -0.38
N GLU A 20 -13.95 1.17 0.46
CA GLU A 20 -13.16 1.62 1.61
C GLU A 20 -14.05 1.59 2.86
N ASN A 21 -14.09 0.46 3.56
CA ASN A 21 -14.83 0.30 4.81
C ASN A 21 -14.13 1.06 5.96
N LEU A 22 -14.02 2.38 5.87
CA LEU A 22 -13.59 3.25 6.97
C LEU A 22 -14.83 3.85 7.64
N PRO A 23 -14.93 3.85 8.98
CA PRO A 23 -15.99 4.57 9.68
C PRO A 23 -16.05 6.04 9.23
N GLN A 24 -17.26 6.61 9.11
CA GLN A 24 -17.47 7.97 8.60
C GLN A 24 -16.59 9.03 9.29
N SER A 25 -16.35 8.90 10.60
CA SER A 25 -15.48 9.81 11.35
C SER A 25 -14.02 9.74 10.91
N LYS A 26 -13.50 8.53 10.62
CA LYS A 26 -12.16 8.30 10.10
C LYS A 26 -12.04 8.77 8.64
N LEU A 27 -13.09 8.57 7.85
CA LEU A 27 -13.15 9.02 6.46
C LEU A 27 -13.03 10.54 6.35
N THR A 28 -13.71 11.30 7.23
CA THR A 28 -13.58 12.77 7.29
C THR A 28 -12.15 13.20 7.62
N VAL A 29 -11.46 12.47 8.51
CA VAL A 29 -10.07 12.80 8.86
C VAL A 29 -9.15 12.57 7.66
N VAL A 30 -9.17 11.38 7.05
CA VAL A 30 -8.23 11.07 5.94
C VAL A 30 -8.47 11.94 4.70
N THR A 31 -9.72 12.27 4.39
CA THR A 31 -10.06 13.14 3.24
C THR A 31 -9.63 14.60 3.44
N SER A 32 -9.40 15.02 4.68
CA SER A 32 -8.84 16.34 5.00
C SER A 32 -7.31 16.42 4.93
N LEU A 33 -6.63 15.27 4.77
CA LEU A 33 -5.17 15.21 4.73
C LEU A 33 -4.63 15.70 3.39
N GLU A 34 -3.56 16.47 3.49
CA GLU A 34 -2.79 16.99 2.38
C GLU A 34 -1.30 16.71 2.65
N SER A 35 -0.60 16.21 1.64
CA SER A 35 0.85 16.01 1.71
C SER A 35 1.59 17.36 1.77
N GLN A 36 2.86 17.33 2.15
CA GLN A 36 3.72 18.53 2.15
C GLN A 36 3.84 19.21 0.78
N THR A 37 3.57 18.47 -0.30
CA THR A 37 3.60 18.97 -1.68
C THR A 37 2.24 19.40 -2.21
N GLY A 38 1.21 19.39 -1.37
CA GLY A 38 -0.14 19.86 -1.71
C GLY A 38 -1.07 18.81 -2.33
N ILE A 39 -0.63 17.55 -2.42
CA ILE A 39 -1.46 16.45 -2.95
C ILE A 39 -2.42 15.99 -1.87
N SER A 40 -3.73 16.04 -2.16
CA SER A 40 -4.78 15.54 -1.27
C SER A 40 -4.78 14.01 -1.19
N TYR A 41 -5.37 13.46 -0.12
CA TYR A 41 -5.57 12.01 0.00
C TYR A 41 -6.30 11.43 -1.23
N SER A 42 -7.40 12.04 -1.66
CA SER A 42 -8.18 11.58 -2.80
C SER A 42 -7.39 11.60 -4.11
N GLU A 43 -6.56 12.64 -4.32
CA GLU A 43 -5.67 12.71 -5.49
C GLU A 43 -4.58 11.63 -5.45
N SER A 44 -4.00 11.37 -4.27
CA SER A 44 -3.02 10.29 -4.09
C SER A 44 -3.61 8.92 -4.47
N ILE A 45 -4.82 8.61 -4.00
CA ILE A 45 -5.54 7.38 -4.33
C ILE A 45 -5.85 7.31 -5.83
N GLY A 46 -6.28 8.43 -6.43
CA GLY A 46 -6.54 8.53 -7.87
C GLY A 46 -5.30 8.21 -8.71
N ASN A 47 -4.17 8.87 -8.41
CA ASN A 47 -2.90 8.66 -9.11
C ASN A 47 -2.41 7.21 -9.00
N ARG A 48 -2.56 6.60 -7.82
CA ARG A 48 -2.21 5.19 -7.61
C ARG A 48 -3.08 4.27 -8.45
N ASN A 49 -4.40 4.48 -8.46
CA ASN A 49 -5.33 3.65 -9.22
C ASN A 49 -5.08 3.75 -10.72
N GLU A 50 -4.77 4.94 -11.23
CA GLU A 50 -4.36 5.13 -12.63
C GLU A 50 -3.10 4.33 -12.97
N LEU A 51 -2.06 4.44 -12.15
CA LEU A 51 -0.81 3.69 -12.35
C LEU A 51 -1.04 2.18 -12.31
N LYS A 52 -1.86 1.68 -11.40
CA LYS A 52 -2.21 0.26 -11.34
C LYS A 52 -2.94 -0.17 -12.61
N ASN A 53 -3.97 0.57 -13.03
CA ASN A 53 -4.74 0.24 -14.23
C ASN A 53 -3.86 0.21 -15.49
N LYS A 54 -2.94 1.18 -15.62
CA LYS A 54 -2.00 1.25 -16.74
C LYS A 54 -1.04 0.05 -16.81
N ASN A 55 -0.70 -0.53 -15.66
CA ASN A 55 0.28 -1.62 -15.55
C ASN A 55 -0.37 -2.98 -15.24
N GLY A 56 -1.68 -3.15 -15.49
CA GLY A 56 -2.36 -4.42 -15.24
C GLY A 56 -2.31 -4.86 -13.77
N ASN A 57 -2.38 -3.90 -12.85
CA ASN A 57 -2.27 -4.10 -11.39
C ASN A 57 -1.02 -4.90 -10.97
N SER A 58 0.04 -4.81 -11.77
CA SER A 58 1.30 -5.51 -11.55
C SER A 58 2.39 -4.49 -11.23
N TYR A 59 3.15 -4.74 -10.17
CA TYR A 59 4.17 -3.83 -9.66
C TYR A 59 5.12 -4.54 -8.70
N VAL A 60 6.28 -3.90 -8.48
CA VAL A 60 7.24 -4.27 -7.44
C VAL A 60 7.38 -3.08 -6.51
N TYR A 61 7.39 -3.31 -5.20
CA TYR A 61 7.72 -2.26 -4.24
C TYR A 61 8.76 -2.74 -3.23
N HIS A 62 9.51 -1.78 -2.68
CA HIS A 62 10.50 -2.01 -1.64
C HIS A 62 10.12 -1.31 -0.35
N THR A 63 10.23 -2.02 0.77
CA THR A 63 10.31 -1.39 2.09
C THR A 63 11.76 -1.40 2.54
N LYS A 64 12.22 -0.28 3.11
CA LYS A 64 13.57 -0.15 3.63
C LYS A 64 13.53 0.13 5.12
N PHE A 65 14.37 -0.55 5.87
CA PHE A 65 14.73 -0.20 7.23
C PHE A 65 16.19 0.25 7.21
N ALA A 66 16.50 1.34 7.89
CA ALA A 66 17.86 1.83 8.04
C ALA A 66 18.11 2.25 9.49
N SER A 67 19.19 1.76 10.06
CA SER A 67 19.60 2.04 11.44
C SER A 67 20.82 2.94 11.47
N TRP A 68 20.86 3.83 12.45
CA TRP A 68 22.05 4.63 12.75
C TRP A 68 23.26 3.78 13.17
N LEU A 69 23.04 2.53 13.60
CA LEU A 69 24.09 1.55 13.92
C LEU A 69 24.69 0.86 12.68
N GLY A 70 24.28 1.24 11.47
CA GLY A 70 24.81 0.68 10.23
C GLY A 70 24.23 -0.69 9.86
N GLU A 71 23.04 -1.02 10.38
CA GLU A 71 22.26 -2.17 9.97
C GLU A 71 21.05 -1.70 9.15
N ASP A 72 20.94 -2.21 7.93
CA ASP A 72 19.90 -1.83 6.98
C ASP A 72 19.22 -3.08 6.45
N SER A 73 17.93 -3.04 6.09
CA SER A 73 17.33 -4.13 5.35
C SER A 73 16.37 -3.65 4.28
N ILE A 74 16.22 -4.46 3.24
CA ILE A 74 15.30 -4.24 2.14
C ILE A 74 14.39 -5.46 2.05
N THR A 75 13.08 -5.21 1.94
CA THR A 75 12.12 -6.22 1.52
C THR A 75 11.53 -5.81 0.18
N GLU A 76 11.74 -6.61 -0.86
CA GLU A 76 11.07 -6.49 -2.15
C GLU A 76 9.82 -7.36 -2.13
N VAL A 77 8.70 -6.82 -2.61
CA VAL A 77 7.46 -7.57 -2.79
C VAL A 77 7.00 -7.41 -4.23
N THR A 78 6.77 -8.53 -4.91
CA THR A 78 6.32 -8.55 -6.31
C THR A 78 4.85 -8.94 -6.39
N ILE A 79 4.09 -8.12 -7.11
CA ILE A 79 2.66 -8.26 -7.34
C ILE A 79 2.42 -8.43 -8.83
N ILE A 80 1.68 -9.46 -9.21
CA ILE A 80 1.21 -9.68 -10.57
C ILE A 80 -0.31 -9.82 -10.53
N ASP A 81 -1.01 -9.06 -11.38
CA ASP A 81 -2.47 -9.02 -11.47
C ASP A 81 -3.16 -8.81 -10.10
N GLY A 82 -2.57 -7.99 -9.23
CA GLY A 82 -3.07 -7.73 -7.88
C GLY A 82 -2.79 -8.81 -6.84
N ILE A 83 -2.08 -9.88 -7.20
CA ILE A 83 -1.72 -10.99 -6.32
C ILE A 83 -0.25 -10.90 -5.96
N VAL A 84 0.09 -11.01 -4.67
CA VAL A 84 1.49 -11.11 -4.24
C VAL A 84 2.05 -12.46 -4.66
N ILE A 85 3.09 -12.47 -5.49
CA ILE A 85 3.68 -13.70 -6.03
C ILE A 85 5.03 -14.05 -5.42
N SER A 86 5.76 -13.05 -4.91
CA SER A 86 7.04 -13.26 -4.27
C SER A 86 7.39 -12.16 -3.29
N ARG A 87 8.30 -12.50 -2.38
CA ARG A 87 8.94 -11.59 -1.45
C ARG A 87 10.42 -11.95 -1.35
N VAL A 88 11.29 -10.96 -1.37
CA VAL A 88 12.74 -11.14 -1.18
C VAL A 88 13.18 -10.22 -0.06
N TYR A 89 13.98 -10.74 0.86
CA TYR A 89 14.52 -9.99 1.97
C TYR A 89 16.04 -10.04 1.96
N GLU A 90 16.67 -8.90 2.21
CA GLU A 90 18.11 -8.77 2.38
C GLU A 90 18.40 -7.89 3.60
N HIS A 91 19.26 -8.38 4.49
CA HIS A 91 19.78 -7.65 5.65
C HIS A 91 21.25 -7.34 5.42
N PHE A 92 21.61 -6.09 5.64
CA PHE A 92 22.91 -5.54 5.38
C PHE A 92 23.54 -5.04 6.67
N LYS A 93 24.86 -5.19 6.76
CA LYS A 93 25.67 -4.58 7.80
C LYS A 93 26.83 -3.82 7.19
N THR A 94 27.02 -2.59 7.63
CA THR A 94 28.19 -1.80 7.26
C THR A 94 29.36 -2.20 8.15
N ASN A 95 30.45 -2.65 7.53
CA ASN A 95 31.70 -2.96 8.19
C ASN A 95 32.34 -1.66 8.72
N GLU A 96 32.43 -1.53 10.04
CA GLU A 96 32.94 -0.32 10.68
C GLU A 96 34.42 -0.02 10.37
N THR A 97 35.21 -1.03 9.97
CA THR A 97 36.64 -0.88 9.71
C THR A 97 36.92 -0.35 8.30
N ASN A 98 36.14 -0.76 7.30
CA ASN A 98 36.41 -0.43 5.89
C ASN A 98 35.22 0.20 5.15
N GLY A 99 34.08 0.40 5.81
CA GLY A 99 32.87 1.02 5.27
C GLY A 99 32.13 0.16 4.24
N ARG A 100 32.50 -1.11 4.04
CA ARG A 100 31.84 -1.99 3.07
C ARG A 100 30.51 -2.49 3.62
N VAL A 101 29.49 -2.53 2.76
CA VAL A 101 28.20 -3.12 3.07
C VAL A 101 28.25 -4.60 2.74
N GLU A 102 27.88 -5.45 3.70
CA GLU A 102 27.86 -6.90 3.58
C GLU A 102 26.43 -7.41 3.80
N ILE A 103 25.96 -8.34 2.96
CA ILE A 103 24.70 -9.05 3.20
C ILE A 103 24.96 -10.10 4.28
N ILE A 104 24.27 -9.97 5.42
CA ILE A 104 24.43 -10.84 6.58
C ILE A 104 23.26 -11.80 6.79
N ASP A 105 22.13 -11.57 6.10
CA ASP A 105 20.98 -12.48 6.08
C ASP A 105 20.16 -12.22 4.81
N SER A 106 19.56 -13.26 4.24
CA SER A 106 18.67 -13.13 3.09
C SER A 106 17.77 -14.34 2.92
N TYR A 107 16.60 -14.14 2.34
CA TYR A 107 15.72 -15.23 1.91
C TYR A 107 14.86 -14.80 0.72
N SER A 108 14.25 -15.77 0.06
CA SER A 108 13.22 -15.57 -0.95
C SER A 108 12.01 -16.45 -0.67
N GLU A 109 10.83 -15.86 -0.83
CA GLU A 109 9.54 -16.52 -0.75
C GLU A 109 8.84 -16.38 -2.10
N THR A 110 8.10 -17.43 -2.44
CA THR A 110 7.22 -17.51 -3.60
C THR A 110 5.83 -17.86 -3.13
N THR A 111 4.87 -17.98 -4.04
CA THR A 111 3.50 -18.41 -3.73
C THR A 111 3.39 -19.68 -2.88
N SER A 112 4.35 -20.61 -2.94
CA SER A 112 4.32 -21.85 -2.14
C SER A 112 4.72 -21.68 -0.67
N ASN A 113 5.43 -20.61 -0.32
CA ASN A 113 5.99 -20.37 1.02
C ASN A 113 5.95 -18.89 1.41
N LEU A 114 4.93 -18.18 0.92
CA LEU A 114 4.79 -16.75 1.15
C LEU A 114 4.46 -16.47 2.64
N GLY A 115 5.19 -15.55 3.26
CA GLY A 115 4.96 -15.12 4.64
C GLY A 115 5.42 -16.10 5.72
N VAL A 116 6.32 -17.05 5.41
CA VAL A 116 6.84 -18.01 6.40
C VAL A 116 7.97 -17.43 7.25
N HIS A 117 8.67 -16.40 6.78
CA HIS A 117 9.73 -15.71 7.50
C HIS A 117 9.22 -14.46 8.22
N GLU A 118 9.63 -14.31 9.48
CA GLU A 118 9.26 -13.18 10.35
C GLU A 118 9.98 -11.88 9.99
N LYS A 119 11.25 -11.94 9.57
CA LYS A 119 12.06 -10.75 9.26
C LYS A 119 11.59 -10.07 7.98
N GLY A 120 11.67 -8.74 7.92
CA GLY A 120 11.26 -7.94 6.75
C GLY A 120 9.76 -7.61 6.74
N ALA A 121 9.32 -6.83 5.76
CA ALA A 121 7.91 -6.40 5.69
C ALA A 121 6.97 -7.53 5.27
N VAL A 122 5.74 -7.55 5.81
CA VAL A 122 4.70 -8.54 5.46
C VAL A 122 4.39 -8.47 3.94
N PRO A 123 4.22 -9.61 3.24
CA PRO A 123 3.92 -9.65 1.81
C PRO A 123 2.46 -9.26 1.53
N ILE A 124 2.17 -7.96 1.51
CA ILE A 124 0.83 -7.40 1.23
C ILE A 124 0.81 -6.59 -0.08
N THR A 125 -0.36 -6.21 -0.57
CA THR A 125 -0.48 -5.28 -1.69
C THR A 125 -0.30 -3.84 -1.23
N ILE A 126 -0.04 -2.93 -2.17
CA ILE A 126 -0.01 -1.49 -1.83
C ILE A 126 -1.37 -0.98 -1.34
N ASP A 127 -2.48 -1.60 -1.78
CA ASP A 127 -3.83 -1.26 -1.31
C ASP A 127 -3.99 -1.62 0.17
N ALA A 128 -3.58 -2.83 0.55
CA ALA A 128 -3.61 -3.27 1.93
C ALA A 128 -2.71 -2.38 2.81
N LEU A 129 -1.51 -2.05 2.33
CA LEU A 129 -0.59 -1.13 3.03
C LEU A 129 -1.25 0.23 3.28
N TYR A 130 -1.85 0.84 2.26
CA TYR A 130 -2.53 2.13 2.39
C TYR A 130 -3.76 2.05 3.29
N SER A 131 -4.51 0.95 3.23
CA SER A 131 -5.67 0.72 4.09
C SER A 131 -5.24 0.69 5.56
N THR A 132 -4.17 -0.05 5.89
CA THR A 132 -3.57 -0.05 7.23
C THR A 132 -3.09 1.36 7.62
N CYS A 133 -2.45 2.10 6.72
CA CYS A 133 -2.02 3.47 7.03
C CYS A 133 -3.20 4.39 7.36
N ALA A 134 -4.25 4.37 6.54
CA ALA A 134 -5.45 5.15 6.75
C ALA A 134 -6.16 4.78 8.07
N SER A 135 -6.26 3.49 8.38
CA SER A 135 -6.99 3.02 9.54
C SER A 135 -6.23 3.15 10.86
N ASP A 136 -4.91 2.91 10.85
CA ASP A 136 -4.15 2.66 12.09
C ASP A 136 -3.24 3.82 12.46
N TYR A 137 -2.75 4.58 11.48
CA TYR A 137 -1.77 5.64 11.71
C TYR A 137 -2.34 7.04 11.46
N LEU A 138 -3.10 7.23 10.38
CA LEU A 138 -3.58 8.55 9.95
C LEU A 138 -4.87 9.00 10.65
N THR A 139 -5.53 8.09 11.37
CA THR A 139 -6.81 8.36 12.05
C THR A 139 -6.73 8.14 13.56
N VAL A 140 -5.52 8.23 14.11
CA VAL A 140 -5.26 8.13 15.54
C VAL A 140 -5.94 9.29 16.27
N ASP A 141 -6.57 8.98 17.40
CA ASP A 141 -7.28 9.97 18.21
C ASP A 141 -6.28 10.93 18.88
N VAL A 142 -6.30 12.18 18.44
CA VAL A 142 -5.49 13.28 18.97
C VAL A 142 -5.74 13.59 20.44
N GLN A 143 -6.91 13.24 20.99
CA GLN A 143 -7.24 13.52 22.40
C GLN A 143 -6.57 12.54 23.35
N ASN A 144 -6.33 11.32 22.88
CA ASN A 144 -5.77 10.24 23.69
C ASN A 144 -4.31 9.90 23.33
N ASN A 145 -3.74 10.56 22.32
CA ASN A 145 -2.40 10.28 21.82
C ASN A 145 -1.62 11.57 21.56
N THR A 146 -0.33 11.55 21.88
CA THR A 146 0.60 12.61 21.48
C THR A 146 1.04 12.38 20.04
N ILE A 147 0.63 13.25 19.13
CA ILE A 147 1.11 13.24 17.74
C ILE A 147 2.23 14.27 17.60
N ILE A 148 3.42 13.80 17.21
CA ILE A 148 4.58 14.65 16.92
C ILE A 148 4.73 14.69 15.40
N LEU A 149 4.57 15.87 14.81
CA LEU A 149 4.72 16.15 13.37
C LEU A 149 6.14 16.59 13.03
#